data_AF-A0A5C7RYT4-F1
#
_entry.id   AF-A0A5C7RYT4-F1
#
_cell.length_a   1.000
_cell.length_b   1.000
_cell.length_c   1.000
_cell.angle_alpha   90.00
_cell.angle_beta   90.00
_cell.angle_gamma   90.00
#
_symmetry.space_group_name_H-M   'P 1'
#
loop_
_entity.id
_entity.type
_entity.pdbx_description
1 polymer ?
#
loop_
_entity_poly.entity_id
_entity_poly.type
_entity_poly.pdbx_seq_one_letter_code
_entity_poly.pdbx_strand_id
1 'polypeptide(L)'
;MSIPPINNDHDSGIPPLLTLPGRLGWTVTVPEIRRHAGEQAEAVLQLTPTFPTSAQASVLREAGIVWNVPALVESLERPGGYYLLDADDGDGERVGIHGPVFVSHPNEASVVWELDLASLRPVFTQEIASIAETGYVRLQFDRHLLESGIRSMLSELAQLAEDGIDLDAIDALGHDIESWSAAGERIGVWSLDPDHGGLSLEKLLSRETLSPLPRRPLWPAGSKVEIGFIPAHDGHELLQIDGEFPRERPWIASWFTRCETLYAFQTWLGFVTRAFMVLEQLGPEVKTNEFVLRHESDRTACHDAGRRLARQMAEAAGPDVQICYIEAPLVSVDHIR
;
A
#
# COMPACT_ATOMS: atom_id res chain seq x y z
N MET A 1 -10.94 -38.90 -9.00
CA MET A 1 -11.77 -37.71 -8.71
C MET A 1 -11.43 -36.69 -9.77
N SER A 2 -12.38 -36.40 -10.65
CA SER A 2 -12.18 -35.50 -11.79
C SER A 2 -12.31 -34.06 -11.31
N ILE A 3 -11.27 -33.27 -11.54
CA ILE A 3 -11.26 -31.83 -11.28
C ILE A 3 -12.23 -31.19 -12.30
N PRO A 4 -13.24 -30.41 -11.87
CA PRO A 4 -14.14 -29.74 -12.80
C PRO A 4 -13.37 -28.69 -13.61
N PRO A 5 -13.78 -28.41 -14.86
CA PRO A 5 -13.13 -27.40 -15.67
C PRO A 5 -13.41 -26.02 -15.05
N ILE A 6 -12.33 -25.29 -14.75
CA ILE A 6 -12.41 -23.87 -14.44
C ILE A 6 -12.67 -23.17 -15.78
N ASN A 7 -13.88 -22.64 -15.97
CA ASN A 7 -14.16 -21.76 -17.08
C ASN A 7 -13.34 -20.47 -16.88
N ASN A 8 -12.23 -20.37 -17.60
CA ASN A 8 -11.45 -19.16 -17.77
C ASN A 8 -12.09 -18.34 -18.90
N ASP A 9 -12.89 -17.35 -18.55
CA ASP A 9 -13.27 -16.28 -19.47
C ASP A 9 -12.92 -14.94 -18.81
N HIS A 10 -11.65 -14.50 -18.89
CA HIS A 10 -11.22 -13.09 -18.79
C HIS A 10 -9.81 -12.94 -19.38
N ASP A 11 -9.76 -12.46 -20.63
CA ASP A 11 -8.66 -12.63 -21.58
C ASP A 11 -7.51 -11.60 -21.43
N SER A 12 -6.93 -11.49 -20.23
CA SER A 12 -5.57 -10.90 -20.06
C SER A 12 -4.83 -11.18 -18.74
N GLY A 13 -5.40 -11.95 -17.79
CA GLY A 13 -4.93 -11.95 -16.40
C GLY A 13 -3.79 -12.92 -16.09
N ILE A 14 -2.64 -12.42 -15.62
CA ILE A 14 -1.62 -13.24 -14.98
C ILE A 14 -2.26 -13.86 -13.73
N PRO A 15 -2.38 -15.20 -13.62
CA PRO A 15 -2.97 -15.82 -12.44
C PRO A 15 -2.09 -15.56 -11.21
N PRO A 16 -2.68 -15.51 -9.99
CA PRO A 16 -1.88 -15.44 -8.78
C PRO A 16 -0.98 -16.67 -8.68
N LEU A 17 0.24 -16.48 -8.20
CA LEU A 17 1.17 -17.58 -7.91
C LEU A 17 0.54 -18.53 -6.89
N LEU A 18 -0.10 -17.95 -5.87
CA LEU A 18 -0.82 -18.66 -4.83
C LEU A 18 -2.07 -17.89 -4.44
N THR A 19 -3.15 -18.61 -4.16
CA THR A 19 -4.33 -18.07 -3.49
C THR A 19 -4.50 -18.81 -2.16
N LEU A 20 -4.53 -18.06 -1.06
CA LEU A 20 -4.57 -18.59 0.30
C LEU A 20 -5.67 -17.93 1.12
N PRO A 21 -6.23 -18.63 2.13
CA PRO A 21 -7.09 -17.99 3.11
C PRO A 21 -6.27 -16.98 3.91
N GLY A 22 -6.71 -15.72 3.91
CA GLY A 22 -6.09 -14.63 4.65
C GLY A 22 -6.27 -14.80 6.16
N ARG A 23 -5.23 -14.43 6.90
CA ARG A 23 -5.25 -14.35 8.38
C ARG A 23 -4.46 -13.14 8.80
N LEU A 24 -5.06 -12.33 9.66
CA LEU A 24 -4.39 -11.18 10.26
C LEU A 24 -3.79 -11.61 11.61
N GLY A 25 -2.52 -11.33 11.80
CA GLY A 25 -1.79 -11.52 13.04
C GLY A 25 -0.75 -10.42 13.22
N TRP A 26 -0.34 -10.21 14.46
CA TRP A 26 0.66 -9.22 14.83
C TRP A 26 1.36 -9.62 16.12
N THR A 27 2.54 -9.03 16.33
CA THR A 27 3.24 -9.01 17.61
C THR A 27 3.53 -7.57 17.96
N VAL A 28 3.16 -7.14 19.17
CA VAL A 28 3.49 -5.81 19.68
C VAL A 28 4.92 -5.81 20.22
N THR A 29 5.69 -4.79 19.88
CA THR A 29 7.06 -4.56 20.39
C THR A 29 7.25 -3.10 20.79
N VAL A 30 8.22 -2.87 21.67
CA VAL A 30 8.63 -1.54 22.14
C VAL A 30 10.06 -1.29 21.67
N PRO A 31 10.27 -0.73 20.46
CA PRO A 31 11.61 -0.44 19.93
C PRO A 31 12.31 0.74 20.61
N GLU A 32 11.55 1.67 21.19
CA GLU A 32 12.06 2.93 21.69
C GLU A 32 11.28 3.36 22.94
N ILE A 33 12.01 3.88 23.93
CA ILE A 33 11.46 4.58 25.08
C ILE A 33 12.05 5.98 25.09
N ARG A 34 11.17 6.99 25.05
CA ARG A 34 11.52 8.40 25.05
C ARG A 34 11.42 8.98 26.44
N ARG A 35 12.36 9.88 26.76
CA ARG A 35 12.33 10.64 28.01
C ARG A 35 12.80 12.06 27.76
N HIS A 36 11.89 13.01 27.92
CA HIS A 36 12.24 14.43 27.94
C HIS A 36 12.58 14.89 29.36
N ALA A 37 13.45 15.90 29.48
CA ALA A 37 13.92 16.36 30.78
C ALA A 37 12.76 16.95 31.59
N GLY A 38 12.39 16.27 32.69
CA GLY A 38 11.29 16.68 33.57
C GLY A 38 9.94 16.00 33.27
N GLU A 39 9.89 15.09 32.28
CA GLU A 39 8.68 14.34 31.91
C GLU A 39 8.80 12.86 32.28
N GLN A 40 7.65 12.18 32.33
CA GLN A 40 7.61 10.72 32.47
C GLN A 40 8.14 10.07 31.19
N ALA A 41 8.74 8.89 31.32
CA ALA A 41 9.16 8.13 30.16
C ALA A 41 7.93 7.58 29.43
N GLU A 42 7.99 7.53 28.11
CA GLU A 42 6.90 7.04 27.26
C GLU A 42 7.44 6.12 26.17
N ALA A 43 6.68 5.09 25.85
CA ALA A 43 7.02 4.07 24.87
C ALA A 43 6.51 4.43 23.46
N VAL A 44 7.29 4.05 22.46
CA VAL A 44 6.81 3.94 21.08
C VAL A 44 6.47 2.47 20.81
N LEU A 45 5.29 2.21 20.24
CA LEU A 45 4.86 0.86 19.87
C LEU A 45 5.14 0.57 18.40
N GLN A 46 5.43 -0.69 18.11
CA GLN A 46 5.44 -1.24 16.75
C GLN A 46 4.59 -2.51 16.70
N LEU A 47 3.90 -2.72 15.58
CA LEU A 47 3.15 -3.95 15.32
C LEU A 47 3.81 -4.71 14.17
N THR A 48 4.60 -5.73 14.50
CA THR A 48 5.21 -6.58 13.48
C THR A 48 4.14 -7.49 12.85
N PRO A 49 4.02 -7.54 11.52
CA PRO A 49 2.97 -8.29 10.86
C PRO A 49 3.20 -9.80 10.91
N THR A 50 2.11 -10.56 10.94
CA THR A 50 2.13 -12.01 10.70
C THR A 50 0.90 -12.40 9.88
N PHE A 51 1.11 -13.03 8.74
CA PHE A 51 0.06 -13.48 7.86
C PHE A 51 0.55 -14.67 7.01
N PRO A 52 -0.32 -15.40 6.30
CA PRO A 52 0.11 -16.52 5.47
C PRO A 52 1.17 -16.06 4.47
N THR A 53 2.28 -16.78 4.34
CA THR A 53 3.44 -16.45 3.49
C THR A 53 4.31 -15.27 3.94
N SER A 54 3.99 -14.59 5.04
CA SER A 54 4.91 -13.60 5.60
C SER A 54 6.16 -14.30 6.15
N ALA A 55 7.31 -13.63 6.06
CA ALA A 55 8.50 -14.03 6.79
C ALA A 55 8.19 -14.10 8.30
N GLN A 56 9.08 -14.75 9.06
CA GLN A 56 8.94 -14.84 10.51
C GLN A 56 8.96 -13.43 11.13
N ALA A 57 8.16 -13.23 12.18
CA ALA A 57 8.08 -11.93 12.85
C ALA A 57 9.45 -11.42 13.34
N SER A 58 10.37 -12.30 13.74
CA SER A 58 11.75 -11.88 14.09
C SER A 58 12.47 -11.23 12.90
N VAL A 59 12.37 -11.83 11.71
CA VAL A 59 13.00 -11.32 10.49
C VAL A 59 12.38 -9.99 10.06
N LEU A 60 11.06 -9.88 10.09
CA LEU A 60 10.37 -8.65 9.72
C LEU A 60 10.69 -7.50 10.69
N ARG A 61 10.79 -7.81 11.99
CA ARG A 61 11.19 -6.85 13.02
C ARG A 61 12.63 -6.37 12.84
N GLU A 62 13.57 -7.29 12.59
CA GLU A 62 14.96 -6.93 12.30
C GLU A 62 15.10 -6.05 11.06
N ALA A 63 14.22 -6.24 10.07
CA ALA A 63 14.12 -5.39 8.90
C ALA A 63 13.42 -4.05 9.16
N GLY A 64 12.75 -3.86 10.30
CA GLY A 64 11.93 -2.68 10.60
C GLY A 64 10.61 -2.63 9.83
N ILE A 65 10.06 -3.79 9.43
CA ILE A 65 8.78 -3.89 8.70
C ILE A 65 7.63 -4.05 9.69
N VAL A 66 6.65 -3.15 9.62
CA VAL A 66 5.52 -3.05 10.55
C VAL A 66 4.18 -2.92 9.81
N TRP A 67 3.07 -3.16 10.53
CA TRP A 67 1.73 -2.80 10.07
C TRP A 67 1.54 -1.29 10.09
N ASN A 68 1.15 -0.70 8.97
CA ASN A 68 0.54 0.63 8.93
C ASN A 68 -0.94 0.50 9.33
N VAL A 69 -1.19 0.58 10.64
CA VAL A 69 -2.54 0.39 11.23
C VAL A 69 -3.59 1.36 10.67
N PRO A 70 -3.31 2.67 10.46
CA PRO A 70 -4.25 3.57 9.79
C PRO A 70 -4.66 3.10 8.39
N ALA A 71 -3.70 2.71 7.55
CA ALA A 71 -3.98 2.21 6.20
C ALA A 71 -4.76 0.89 6.25
N LEU A 72 -4.46 0.02 7.23
CA LEU A 72 -5.17 -1.23 7.45
C LEU A 72 -6.67 -1.00 7.76
N VAL A 73 -6.97 -0.07 8.66
CA VAL A 73 -8.36 0.33 8.98
C VAL A 73 -9.06 0.92 7.77
N GLU A 74 -8.40 1.85 7.04
CA GLU A 74 -8.98 2.48 5.85
C GLU A 74 -9.28 1.47 4.73
N SER A 75 -8.43 0.46 4.56
CA SER A 75 -8.58 -0.58 3.54
C SER A 75 -9.83 -1.46 3.71
N LEU A 76 -10.40 -1.51 4.92
CA LEU A 76 -11.68 -2.17 5.18
C LEU A 76 -12.88 -1.34 4.71
N GLU A 77 -12.77 -0.02 4.78
CA GLU A 77 -13.84 0.90 4.40
C GLU A 77 -13.91 1.05 2.89
N ARG A 78 -12.76 1.17 2.20
CA ARG A 78 -12.69 1.46 0.77
C ARG A 78 -11.70 0.52 0.08
N PRO A 79 -11.99 -0.04 -1.10
CA PRO A 79 -10.97 -0.76 -1.88
C PRO A 79 -9.91 0.21 -2.41
N GLY A 80 -8.79 -0.30 -2.94
CA GLY A 80 -7.68 0.53 -3.46
C GLY A 80 -6.30 -0.02 -3.13
N GLY A 81 -5.27 0.75 -3.45
CA GLY A 81 -3.88 0.43 -3.14
C GLY A 81 -3.46 1.09 -1.83
N TYR A 82 -3.02 0.29 -0.86
CA TYR A 82 -2.61 0.74 0.46
C TYR A 82 -1.22 0.23 0.83
N TYR A 83 -0.39 1.11 1.39
CA TYR A 83 0.84 0.71 2.09
C TYR A 83 0.46 0.14 3.45
N LEU A 84 -0.13 -1.07 3.44
CA LEU A 84 -0.49 -1.80 4.67
C LEU A 84 0.74 -2.21 5.45
N LEU A 85 1.82 -2.48 4.73
CA LEU A 85 3.13 -2.84 5.24
C LEU A 85 4.05 -1.66 4.93
N ASP A 86 4.81 -1.25 5.92
CA ASP A 86 5.66 -0.07 5.82
C ASP A 86 6.92 -0.28 6.66
N ALA A 87 7.89 0.61 6.48
CA ALA A 87 8.99 0.74 7.40
C ALA A 87 8.50 1.40 8.71
N ASP A 88 9.17 1.13 9.82
CA ASP A 88 8.85 1.75 11.11
C ASP A 88 9.00 3.28 11.12
N ASP A 89 9.91 3.82 10.33
CA ASP A 89 10.07 5.26 10.07
C ASP A 89 9.16 5.80 8.94
N GLY A 90 8.33 4.95 8.33
CA GLY A 90 7.43 5.31 7.24
C GLY A 90 8.12 5.46 5.87
N ASP A 91 9.41 5.13 5.76
CA ASP A 91 10.15 5.07 4.48
C ASP A 91 10.27 3.63 3.98
N GLY A 92 9.21 3.12 3.36
CA GLY A 92 9.17 1.76 2.80
C GLY A 92 10.35 1.40 1.88
N GLU A 93 10.93 2.36 1.17
CA GLU A 93 12.08 2.10 0.28
C GLU A 93 13.30 1.60 1.06
N ARG A 94 13.52 2.10 2.29
CA ARG A 94 14.61 1.69 3.17
C ARG A 94 14.58 0.19 3.46
N VAL A 95 13.39 -0.39 3.54
CA VAL A 95 13.17 -1.81 3.88
C VAL A 95 12.81 -2.65 2.65
N GLY A 96 12.91 -2.08 1.44
CA GLY A 96 12.61 -2.76 0.17
C GLY A 96 11.13 -2.99 -0.10
N ILE A 97 10.26 -2.16 0.47
CA ILE A 97 8.84 -2.07 0.14
C ILE A 97 8.66 -0.97 -0.91
N HIS A 98 8.43 -1.39 -2.16
CA HIS A 98 8.37 -0.49 -3.32
C HIS A 98 6.95 -0.21 -3.83
N GLY A 99 5.93 -0.74 -3.15
CA GLY A 99 4.55 -0.61 -3.63
C GLY A 99 3.50 -1.04 -2.63
N PRO A 100 2.23 -0.71 -2.90
CA PRO A 100 1.12 -1.01 -2.01
C PRO A 100 0.68 -2.48 -2.10
N VAL A 101 -0.09 -2.91 -1.11
CA VAL A 101 -1.01 -4.04 -1.22
C VAL A 101 -2.30 -3.56 -1.89
N PHE A 102 -2.77 -4.30 -2.90
CA PHE A 102 -4.02 -3.98 -3.57
C PHE A 102 -5.19 -4.69 -2.91
N VAL A 103 -6.18 -3.90 -2.48
CA VAL A 103 -7.33 -4.37 -1.71
C VAL A 103 -8.60 -4.25 -2.55
N SER A 104 -9.33 -5.36 -2.68
CA SER A 104 -10.63 -5.40 -3.34
C SER A 104 -11.71 -6.01 -2.45
N HIS A 105 -12.95 -5.59 -2.68
CA HIS A 105 -14.13 -5.97 -1.91
C HIS A 105 -15.14 -6.69 -2.83
N PRO A 106 -14.88 -7.94 -3.25
CA PRO A 106 -15.65 -8.58 -4.32
C PRO A 106 -17.12 -8.84 -3.96
N ASN A 107 -17.43 -8.97 -2.68
CA ASN A 107 -18.79 -9.05 -2.15
C ASN A 107 -18.80 -8.63 -0.68
N GLU A 108 -19.97 -8.44 -0.09
CA GLU A 108 -20.14 -7.96 1.29
C GLU A 108 -19.46 -8.81 2.37
N ALA A 109 -19.21 -10.09 2.10
CA ALA A 109 -18.68 -11.06 3.05
C ALA A 109 -17.16 -11.27 2.96
N SER A 110 -16.48 -10.70 1.96
CA SER A 110 -15.06 -10.97 1.73
C SER A 110 -14.25 -9.75 1.37
N VAL A 111 -12.96 -9.81 1.73
CA VAL A 111 -11.92 -8.83 1.37
C VAL A 111 -10.76 -9.61 0.77
N VAL A 112 -10.19 -9.11 -0.32
CA VAL A 112 -9.07 -9.76 -1.01
C VAL A 112 -7.89 -8.81 -1.02
N TRP A 113 -6.72 -9.32 -0.66
CA TRP A 113 -5.44 -8.64 -0.79
C TRP A 113 -4.62 -9.30 -1.90
N GLU A 114 -4.02 -8.49 -2.76
CA GLU A 114 -3.04 -8.92 -3.75
C GLU A 114 -1.71 -8.23 -3.45
N LEU A 115 -0.70 -9.06 -3.20
CA LEU A 115 0.63 -8.64 -2.79
C LEU A 115 1.58 -8.96 -3.94
N ASP A 116 2.07 -7.90 -4.61
CA ASP A 116 3.03 -8.05 -5.69
C ASP A 116 4.39 -8.50 -5.17
N LEU A 117 4.95 -9.55 -5.78
CA LEU A 117 6.18 -10.19 -5.33
C LEU A 117 7.40 -9.30 -5.55
N ALA A 118 7.43 -8.51 -6.62
CA ALA A 118 8.54 -7.62 -6.91
C ALA A 118 8.54 -6.42 -5.95
N SER A 119 7.36 -5.85 -5.67
CA SER A 119 7.22 -4.70 -4.78
C SER A 119 7.32 -5.01 -3.28
N LEU A 120 6.99 -6.24 -2.85
CA LEU A 120 6.90 -6.61 -1.44
C LEU A 120 7.83 -7.77 -1.06
N ARG A 121 8.88 -8.00 -1.85
CA ARG A 121 9.78 -9.16 -1.72
C ARG A 121 10.26 -9.43 -0.29
N PRO A 122 10.72 -8.43 0.49
CA PRO A 122 11.25 -8.65 1.85
C PRO A 122 10.22 -9.17 2.84
N VAL A 123 8.93 -9.02 2.54
CA VAL A 123 7.84 -9.41 3.44
C VAL A 123 7.57 -10.91 3.36
N PHE A 124 7.91 -11.57 2.25
CA PHE A 124 7.59 -12.98 2.03
C PHE A 124 8.62 -13.93 2.67
N THR A 125 8.20 -15.17 2.98
CA THR A 125 9.16 -16.22 3.33
C THR A 125 10.13 -16.48 2.18
N GLN A 126 11.29 -17.06 2.51
CA GLN A 126 12.30 -17.42 1.51
C GLN A 126 11.75 -18.38 0.44
N GLU A 127 10.87 -19.31 0.82
CA GLU A 127 10.22 -20.21 -0.12
C GLU A 127 9.44 -19.42 -1.16
N ILE A 128 8.61 -18.47 -0.75
CA ILE A 128 7.79 -17.68 -1.66
C ILE A 128 8.64 -16.71 -2.50
N ALA A 129 9.59 -16.03 -1.85
CA ALA A 129 10.51 -15.11 -2.52
C ALA A 129 11.45 -15.79 -3.53
N SER A 130 11.53 -17.12 -3.54
CA SER A 130 12.32 -17.91 -4.49
C SER A 130 11.50 -18.56 -5.61
N ILE A 131 10.16 -18.54 -5.55
CA ILE A 131 9.29 -19.13 -6.58
C ILE A 131 9.43 -18.41 -7.92
N ALA A 132 9.43 -17.08 -7.90
CA ALA A 132 9.49 -16.25 -9.09
C ALA A 132 10.08 -14.86 -8.78
N GLU A 133 10.52 -14.16 -9.82
CA GLU A 133 10.91 -12.74 -9.73
C GLU A 133 9.72 -11.80 -9.90
N THR A 134 8.64 -12.29 -10.52
CA THR A 134 7.43 -11.53 -10.84
C THR A 134 6.17 -12.36 -10.55
N GLY A 135 5.04 -11.67 -10.39
CA GLY A 135 3.77 -12.27 -10.02
C GLY A 135 3.32 -11.80 -8.63
N TYR A 136 2.21 -12.36 -8.14
CA TYR A 136 1.60 -11.91 -6.90
C TYR A 136 0.98 -13.05 -6.11
N VAL A 137 0.88 -12.85 -4.79
CA VAL A 137 0.14 -13.71 -3.87
C VAL A 137 -1.22 -13.09 -3.59
N ARG A 138 -2.28 -13.90 -3.60
CA ARG A 138 -3.63 -13.49 -3.26
C ARG A 138 -4.05 -14.05 -1.91
N LEU A 139 -4.42 -13.19 -0.97
CA LEU A 139 -4.99 -13.55 0.32
C LEU A 139 -6.50 -13.25 0.32
N GLN A 140 -7.32 -14.24 0.66
CA GLN A 140 -8.78 -14.12 0.72
C GLN A 140 -9.29 -14.16 2.15
N PHE A 141 -9.83 -13.05 2.63
CA PHE A 141 -10.33 -12.91 4.00
C PHE A 141 -11.85 -13.04 4.03
N ASP A 142 -12.34 -13.79 5.02
CA ASP A 142 -13.68 -13.56 5.54
C ASP A 142 -13.69 -12.18 6.21
N ARG A 143 -14.63 -11.33 5.80
CA ARG A 143 -14.68 -9.94 6.24
C ARG A 143 -14.92 -9.83 7.74
N HIS A 144 -15.82 -10.64 8.30
CA HIS A 144 -16.15 -10.58 9.71
C HIS A 144 -14.93 -10.95 10.57
N LEU A 145 -14.18 -11.98 10.14
CA LEU A 145 -12.94 -12.36 10.82
C LEU A 145 -11.86 -11.28 10.72
N LEU A 146 -11.72 -10.62 9.57
CA LEU A 146 -10.75 -9.52 9.41
C LEU A 146 -11.14 -8.29 10.25
N GLU A 147 -12.41 -7.88 10.24
CA GLU A 147 -12.93 -6.80 11.10
C GLU A 147 -12.78 -7.12 12.59
N SER A 148 -13.02 -8.37 12.99
CA SER A 148 -12.78 -8.82 14.35
C SER A 148 -11.30 -8.77 14.73
N GLY A 149 -10.40 -9.17 13.82
CA GLY A 149 -8.96 -9.09 14.03
C GLY A 149 -8.48 -7.66 14.22
N ILE A 150 -8.92 -6.73 13.37
CA ILE A 150 -8.56 -5.30 13.48
C ILE A 150 -9.11 -4.68 14.77
N ARG A 151 -10.34 -5.02 15.19
CA ARG A 151 -10.85 -4.57 16.49
C ARG A 151 -10.05 -5.13 17.66
N SER A 152 -9.65 -6.40 17.59
CA SER A 152 -8.81 -7.00 18.64
C SER A 152 -7.46 -6.29 18.72
N MET A 153 -6.85 -5.96 17.58
CA MET A 153 -5.61 -5.18 17.50
C MET A 153 -5.77 -3.79 18.13
N LEU A 154 -6.83 -3.06 17.76
CA LEU A 154 -7.10 -1.73 18.30
C LEU A 154 -7.44 -1.77 19.79
N SER A 155 -8.14 -2.80 20.26
CA SER A 155 -8.43 -2.99 21.68
C SER A 155 -7.16 -3.28 22.49
N GLU A 156 -6.23 -4.07 21.95
CA GLU A 156 -4.94 -4.31 22.58
C GLU A 156 -4.12 -3.02 22.68
N LEU A 157 -4.07 -2.22 21.60
CA LEU A 157 -3.43 -0.91 21.60
C LEU A 157 -4.07 0.07 22.59
N ALA A 158 -5.40 0.09 22.68
CA ALA A 158 -6.12 0.91 23.65
C ALA A 158 -5.77 0.52 25.09
N GLN A 159 -5.73 -0.78 25.38
CA GLN A 159 -5.40 -1.28 26.70
C GLN A 159 -3.96 -0.95 27.08
N LEU A 160 -3.00 -1.07 26.14
CA LEU A 160 -1.61 -0.69 26.37
C LEU A 160 -1.46 0.82 26.61
N ALA A 161 -2.21 1.65 25.90
CA ALA A 161 -2.20 3.10 26.10
C ALA A 161 -2.84 3.51 27.44
N GLU A 162 -3.89 2.82 27.89
CA GLU A 162 -4.57 3.10 29.17
C GLU A 162 -3.77 2.58 30.37
N ASP A 163 -3.33 1.32 30.34
CA ASP A 163 -2.63 0.72 31.46
C ASP A 163 -1.16 1.16 31.53
N GLY A 164 -0.58 1.61 30.42
CA GLY A 164 0.87 1.75 30.25
C GLY A 164 1.57 0.41 30.05
N ILE A 165 2.88 0.44 29.83
CA ILE A 165 3.71 -0.76 29.58
C ILE A 165 4.54 -1.09 30.82
N ASP A 166 4.49 -2.36 31.22
CA ASP A 166 5.36 -2.90 32.26
C ASP A 166 6.77 -3.11 31.73
N LEU A 167 7.73 -2.32 32.22
CA LEU A 167 9.14 -2.40 31.82
C LEU A 167 9.77 -3.76 32.16
N ASP A 168 9.29 -4.45 33.20
CA ASP A 168 9.80 -5.77 33.59
C ASP A 168 9.32 -6.88 32.63
N ALA A 169 8.25 -6.62 31.86
CA ALA A 169 7.71 -7.52 30.85
C ALA A 169 8.27 -7.27 29.43
N ILE A 170 8.94 -6.13 29.21
CA ILE A 170 9.65 -5.87 27.96
C ILE A 170 10.94 -6.70 28.00
N ASP A 171 10.97 -7.78 27.21
CA ASP A 171 12.20 -8.54 26.99
C ASP A 171 13.24 -7.57 26.41
N ALA A 172 14.19 -7.16 27.26
CA ALA A 172 15.08 -6.04 27.05
C ALA A 172 15.89 -6.23 25.76
N LEU A 173 15.40 -5.66 24.66
CA LEU A 173 16.09 -5.56 23.38
C LEU A 173 17.27 -4.59 23.52
N GLY A 174 18.33 -5.00 24.22
CA GLY A 174 19.62 -4.32 24.25
C GLY A 174 19.63 -2.86 24.75
N HIS A 175 18.51 -2.34 25.24
CA HIS A 175 18.46 -1.04 25.89
C HIS A 175 19.20 -1.13 27.22
N ASP A 176 19.94 -0.08 27.57
CA ASP A 176 20.65 0.05 28.83
C ASP A 176 19.65 0.35 29.97
N ILE A 177 18.73 -0.60 30.20
CA ILE A 177 17.64 -0.57 31.18
C ILE A 177 18.20 -0.50 32.61
N GLU A 178 19.47 -0.86 32.83
CA GLU A 178 20.14 -0.71 34.12
C GLU A 178 20.09 0.73 34.65
N SER A 179 19.99 1.73 33.75
CA SER A 179 19.87 3.16 34.12
C SER A 179 18.42 3.61 34.43
N TRP A 180 17.41 2.78 34.20
CA TRP A 180 15.98 3.11 34.30
C TRP A 180 15.32 2.57 35.58
N SER A 181 16.13 2.09 36.52
CA SER A 181 15.70 1.35 37.71
C SER A 181 14.82 2.14 38.70
N ALA A 182 13.51 2.09 38.45
CA ALA A 182 12.51 1.81 39.47
C ALA A 182 11.71 0.58 39.01
N ALA A 183 12.08 -0.60 39.52
CA ALA A 183 11.36 -1.85 39.23
C ALA A 183 9.85 -1.68 39.53
N GLY A 184 8.98 -2.15 38.63
CA GLY A 184 7.53 -2.01 38.71
C GLY A 184 6.92 -0.68 38.27
N GLU A 185 7.69 0.22 37.63
CA GLU A 185 7.14 1.45 37.04
C GLU A 185 6.54 1.15 35.65
N ARG A 186 5.25 1.49 35.47
CA ARG A 186 4.57 1.43 34.18
C ARG A 186 4.77 2.75 33.46
N ILE A 187 5.19 2.71 32.20
CA ILE A 187 5.39 3.90 31.37
C ILE A 187 4.22 4.11 30.41
N GLY A 188 3.90 5.36 30.09
CA GLY A 188 2.85 5.69 29.12
C GLY A 188 3.21 5.25 27.70
N VAL A 189 2.23 5.27 26.80
CA VAL A 189 2.46 5.09 25.36
C VAL A 189 2.37 6.44 24.67
N TRP A 190 3.46 6.85 24.01
CA TRP A 190 3.53 8.11 23.27
C TRP A 190 2.94 7.96 21.86
N SER A 191 3.43 6.98 21.09
CA SER A 191 3.10 6.85 19.67
C SER A 191 3.11 5.41 19.17
N LEU A 192 2.63 5.26 17.93
CA LEU A 192 2.65 4.02 17.16
C LEU A 192 3.38 4.28 15.85
N ASP A 193 4.39 3.45 15.58
CA ASP A 193 5.13 3.46 14.31
C ASP A 193 4.41 2.61 13.23
N PRO A 194 4.37 3.07 11.97
CA PRO A 194 4.89 4.36 11.52
C PRO A 194 3.95 5.51 11.91
N ASP A 195 4.53 6.60 12.41
CA ASP A 195 3.78 7.81 12.74
C ASP A 195 3.86 8.84 11.61
N HIS A 196 2.96 8.67 10.63
CA HIS A 196 2.75 9.62 9.54
C HIS A 196 2.04 10.90 10.06
N GLY A 197 2.74 11.71 10.86
CA GLY A 197 2.30 13.06 11.25
C GLY A 197 1.98 13.30 12.73
N GLY A 198 2.57 12.57 13.67
CA GLY A 198 2.61 12.92 15.10
C GLY A 198 1.35 12.60 15.91
N LEU A 199 0.37 11.92 15.32
CA LEU A 199 -0.98 11.76 15.87
C LEU A 199 -1.61 10.40 15.53
N SER A 200 -0.80 9.41 15.11
CA SER A 200 -1.31 8.13 14.62
C SER A 200 -2.15 7.40 15.68
N LEU A 201 -1.63 7.23 16.89
CA LEU A 201 -2.27 6.43 17.94
C LEU A 201 -3.53 7.09 18.51
N GLU A 202 -3.47 8.36 18.92
CA GLU A 202 -4.64 9.07 19.48
C GLU A 202 -5.80 9.13 18.48
N LYS A 203 -5.50 9.43 17.20
CA LYS A 203 -6.53 9.44 16.13
C LYS A 203 -7.07 8.05 15.86
N LEU A 204 -6.25 7.01 15.96
CA LEU A 204 -6.72 5.62 15.80
C LEU A 204 -7.66 5.23 16.95
N LEU A 205 -7.29 5.53 18.19
CA LEU A 205 -8.06 5.14 19.38
C LEU A 205 -9.34 5.96 19.56
N SER A 206 -9.38 7.18 19.05
CA SER A 206 -10.60 8.02 19.05
C SER A 206 -11.62 7.64 17.97
N ARG A 207 -11.30 6.72 17.04
CA ARG A 207 -12.26 6.24 16.04
C ARG A 207 -13.27 5.29 16.68
N GLU A 208 -14.56 5.61 16.53
CA GLU A 208 -15.61 4.63 16.74
C GLU A 208 -15.48 3.47 15.73
N THR A 209 -15.20 2.27 16.23
CA THR A 209 -15.13 1.06 15.41
C THR A 209 -16.50 0.40 15.30
N LEU A 210 -17.37 0.99 14.47
CA LEU A 210 -18.67 0.42 14.12
C LEU A 210 -18.50 -0.99 13.52
N SER A 211 -19.49 -1.86 13.73
CA SER A 211 -19.52 -3.20 13.14
C SER A 211 -20.92 -3.57 12.65
N PRO A 212 -21.08 -3.92 11.35
CA PRO A 212 -20.03 -3.91 10.32
C PRO A 212 -19.58 -2.50 9.95
N LEU A 213 -18.31 -2.33 9.53
CA LEU A 213 -17.84 -1.04 9.03
C LEU A 213 -18.58 -0.66 7.74
N PRO A 214 -19.05 0.58 7.56
CA PRO A 214 -19.70 0.95 6.31
C PRO A 214 -18.69 0.93 5.16
N ARG A 215 -18.99 0.19 4.09
CA ARG A 215 -18.18 0.20 2.87
C ARG A 215 -18.47 1.45 2.04
N ARG A 216 -17.42 1.98 1.45
CA ARG A 216 -17.44 3.10 0.52
C ARG A 216 -16.91 2.58 -0.82
N PRO A 217 -17.57 2.92 -1.94
CA PRO A 217 -17.00 2.60 -3.23
C PRO A 217 -15.66 3.34 -3.41
N LEU A 218 -14.78 2.80 -4.26
CA LEU A 218 -13.54 3.49 -4.62
C LEU A 218 -13.85 4.85 -5.26
N TRP A 219 -14.81 4.85 -6.17
CA TRP A 219 -15.29 6.03 -6.89
C TRP A 219 -16.76 6.26 -6.55
N PRO A 220 -17.19 7.50 -6.32
CA PRO A 220 -18.61 7.84 -6.30
C PRO A 220 -19.32 7.40 -7.60
N ALA A 221 -20.61 7.06 -7.49
CA ALA A 221 -21.42 6.76 -8.67
C ALA A 221 -21.53 8.00 -9.57
N GLY A 222 -21.36 7.81 -10.88
CA GLY A 222 -21.34 8.89 -11.87
C GLY A 222 -19.99 9.57 -12.07
N SER A 223 -18.95 9.15 -11.35
CA SER A 223 -17.61 9.73 -11.53
C SER A 223 -17.04 9.43 -12.92
N LYS A 224 -16.37 10.44 -13.48
CA LYS A 224 -15.56 10.33 -14.69
C LYS A 224 -14.07 10.33 -14.32
N VAL A 225 -13.38 9.24 -14.63
CA VAL A 225 -11.95 9.05 -14.41
C VAL A 225 -11.22 9.09 -15.74
N GLU A 226 -10.28 10.01 -15.87
CA GLU A 226 -9.46 10.21 -17.07
C GLU A 226 -8.02 9.82 -16.75
N ILE A 227 -7.48 8.87 -17.53
CA ILE A 227 -6.10 8.39 -17.41
C ILE A 227 -5.33 8.87 -18.64
N GLY A 228 -4.14 9.42 -18.46
CA GLY A 228 -3.35 9.92 -19.58
C GLY A 228 -2.12 10.66 -19.09
N PHE A 229 -1.42 11.34 -20.00
CA PHE A 229 -0.37 12.27 -19.60
C PHE A 229 -0.95 13.68 -19.65
N ILE A 230 -1.59 14.08 -18.56
CA ILE A 230 -2.41 15.29 -18.50
C ILE A 230 -1.53 16.47 -18.07
N PRO A 231 -1.42 17.55 -18.85
CA PRO A 231 -0.63 18.72 -18.48
C PRO A 231 -1.07 19.32 -17.14
N ALA A 232 -0.12 19.46 -16.22
CA ALA A 232 -0.33 20.02 -14.89
C ALA A 232 0.93 20.71 -14.39
N HIS A 233 0.80 21.94 -13.89
CA HIS A 233 1.89 22.73 -13.31
C HIS A 233 3.22 22.68 -14.09
N ASP A 234 4.19 21.88 -13.63
CA ASP A 234 5.55 21.70 -14.13
C ASP A 234 5.76 20.39 -14.91
N GLY A 235 4.71 19.63 -15.19
CA GLY A 235 4.79 18.33 -15.84
C GLY A 235 3.47 17.71 -16.28
N HIS A 236 3.38 16.39 -16.07
CA HIS A 236 2.20 15.59 -16.35
C HIS A 236 1.71 14.88 -15.10
N GLU A 237 0.41 14.99 -14.86
CA GLU A 237 -0.35 14.11 -13.97
C GLU A 237 -0.90 12.92 -14.75
N LEU A 238 -1.12 11.81 -14.05
CA LEU A 238 -1.51 10.54 -14.67
C LEU A 238 -3.00 10.23 -14.60
N LEU A 239 -3.72 10.93 -13.72
CA LEU A 239 -5.13 10.67 -13.42
C LEU A 239 -5.86 11.96 -13.04
N GLN A 240 -7.08 12.11 -13.54
CA GLN A 240 -8.02 13.17 -13.20
C GLN A 240 -9.40 12.57 -12.90
N ILE A 241 -10.09 13.11 -11.91
CA ILE A 241 -11.44 12.68 -11.50
C ILE A 241 -12.36 13.88 -11.61
N ASP A 242 -13.42 13.77 -12.41
CA ASP A 242 -14.42 14.82 -12.58
C ASP A 242 -13.82 16.19 -12.94
N GLY A 243 -12.71 16.18 -13.69
CA GLY A 243 -11.99 17.40 -14.08
C GLY A 243 -11.00 17.94 -13.04
N GLU A 244 -10.76 17.25 -11.94
CA GLU A 244 -9.81 17.67 -10.89
C GLU A 244 -8.72 16.62 -10.60
N PHE A 245 -7.54 17.09 -10.17
CA PHE A 245 -6.47 16.19 -9.72
C PHE A 245 -6.72 15.79 -8.25
N PRO A 246 -6.74 14.49 -7.92
CA PRO A 246 -7.05 14.02 -6.58
C PRO A 246 -5.99 14.45 -5.57
N ARG A 247 -6.41 15.08 -4.46
CA ARG A 247 -5.51 15.51 -3.38
C ARG A 247 -5.29 14.46 -2.29
N GLU A 248 -6.32 13.67 -1.99
CA GLU A 248 -6.26 12.67 -0.91
C GLU A 248 -5.40 11.45 -1.28
N ARG A 249 -5.41 11.09 -2.56
CA ARG A 249 -4.65 9.96 -3.13
C ARG A 249 -3.99 10.43 -4.43
N PRO A 250 -2.91 11.23 -4.32
CA PRO A 250 -2.31 11.87 -5.48
C PRO A 250 -1.65 10.85 -6.41
N TRP A 251 -1.22 9.70 -5.88
CA TRP A 251 -0.61 8.65 -6.69
C TRP A 251 -1.65 7.72 -7.31
N ILE A 252 -1.54 7.50 -8.63
CA ILE A 252 -2.50 6.69 -9.39
C ILE A 252 -2.60 5.25 -8.87
N ALA A 253 -1.52 4.66 -8.36
CA ALA A 253 -1.56 3.28 -7.88
C ALA A 253 -2.43 3.08 -6.61
N SER A 254 -2.69 4.16 -5.85
CA SER A 254 -3.62 4.14 -4.71
C SER A 254 -5.07 3.90 -5.14
N TRP A 255 -5.36 4.01 -6.44
CA TRP A 255 -6.66 3.75 -7.05
C TRP A 255 -6.76 2.38 -7.72
N PHE A 256 -5.72 1.55 -7.65
CA PHE A 256 -5.77 0.19 -8.18
C PHE A 256 -6.30 -0.76 -7.10
N THR A 257 -7.13 -1.72 -7.50
CA THR A 257 -7.67 -2.74 -6.59
C THR A 257 -7.09 -4.14 -6.85
N ARG A 258 -6.24 -4.25 -7.89
CA ARG A 258 -5.64 -5.50 -8.37
C ARG A 258 -4.21 -5.31 -8.88
N CYS A 259 -3.39 -6.35 -8.74
CA CYS A 259 -2.05 -6.45 -9.34
C CYS A 259 -2.10 -6.41 -10.87
N GLU A 260 -3.16 -6.96 -11.49
CA GLU A 260 -3.35 -6.90 -12.95
C GLU A 260 -3.39 -5.46 -13.48
N THR A 261 -4.03 -4.56 -12.72
CA THR A 261 -4.05 -3.13 -13.01
C THR A 261 -2.67 -2.51 -12.86
N LEU A 262 -1.90 -2.88 -11.82
CA LEU A 262 -0.51 -2.46 -11.65
C LEU A 262 0.36 -2.89 -12.84
N TYR A 263 0.22 -4.13 -13.33
CA TYR A 263 1.01 -4.61 -14.46
C TYR A 263 0.66 -3.91 -15.77
N ALA A 264 -0.62 -3.63 -16.00
CA ALA A 264 -1.04 -2.79 -17.13
C ALA A 264 -0.45 -1.38 -17.03
N PHE A 265 -0.40 -0.82 -15.82
CA PHE A 265 0.20 0.48 -15.53
C PHE A 265 1.71 0.50 -15.75
N GLN A 266 2.45 -0.49 -15.26
CA GLN A 266 3.89 -0.63 -15.48
C GLN A 266 4.23 -0.81 -16.96
N THR A 267 3.41 -1.58 -17.69
CA THR A 267 3.55 -1.73 -19.15
C THR A 267 3.38 -0.39 -19.86
N TRP A 268 2.37 0.39 -19.47
CA TRP A 268 2.14 1.72 -20.03
C TRP A 268 3.29 2.69 -19.73
N LEU A 269 3.75 2.74 -18.49
CA LEU A 269 4.90 3.58 -18.11
C LEU A 269 6.23 3.12 -18.73
N GLY A 270 6.35 1.85 -19.13
CA GLY A 270 7.54 1.31 -19.78
C GLY A 270 7.91 2.02 -21.09
N PHE A 271 6.96 2.66 -21.77
CA PHE A 271 7.18 3.39 -23.02
C PHE A 271 7.65 4.84 -22.83
N VAL A 272 7.60 5.37 -21.61
CA VAL A 272 7.93 6.75 -21.31
C VAL A 272 9.08 6.85 -20.32
N THR A 273 9.64 8.05 -20.23
CA THR A 273 10.58 8.45 -19.20
C THR A 273 10.28 9.88 -18.77
N ARG A 274 10.69 10.27 -17.57
CA ARG A 274 10.64 11.68 -17.17
C ARG A 274 11.71 12.45 -17.95
N ALA A 275 11.33 13.61 -18.45
CA ALA A 275 12.22 14.49 -19.17
C ALA A 275 13.49 14.79 -18.37
N PHE A 276 13.36 15.04 -17.05
CA PHE A 276 14.50 15.40 -16.23
C PHE A 276 15.62 14.36 -16.21
N MET A 277 15.28 13.07 -16.37
CA MET A 277 16.23 11.96 -16.38
C MET A 277 17.09 11.91 -17.64
N VAL A 278 16.74 12.68 -18.68
CA VAL A 278 17.45 12.73 -19.96
C VAL A 278 17.78 14.16 -20.39
N LEU A 279 17.77 15.13 -19.44
CA LEU A 279 17.91 16.59 -19.69
C LEU A 279 19.18 17.01 -20.42
N GLU A 280 20.28 16.26 -20.32
CA GLU A 280 21.47 16.55 -21.13
C GLU A 280 21.16 16.49 -22.64
N GLN A 281 20.08 15.80 -23.03
CA GLN A 281 19.67 15.58 -24.41
C GLN A 281 18.43 16.39 -24.82
N LEU A 282 17.73 17.07 -23.90
CA LEU A 282 16.40 17.66 -24.17
C LEU A 282 16.37 19.17 -24.44
N GLY A 283 17.48 19.87 -24.24
CA GLY A 283 17.54 21.33 -24.40
C GLY A 283 16.80 22.11 -23.30
N PRO A 284 16.90 23.45 -23.29
CA PRO A 284 16.42 24.30 -22.19
C PRO A 284 14.90 24.51 -22.15
N GLU A 285 14.13 24.03 -23.14
CA GLU A 285 12.69 24.28 -23.27
C GLU A 285 11.81 23.23 -22.57
N VAL A 286 12.36 22.08 -22.17
CA VAL A 286 11.58 21.02 -21.52
C VAL A 286 11.44 21.29 -20.02
N LYS A 287 10.19 21.40 -19.55
CA LYS A 287 9.87 21.63 -18.14
C LYS A 287 10.12 20.37 -17.30
N THR A 288 10.49 20.56 -16.05
CA THR A 288 11.25 19.59 -15.26
C THR A 288 10.48 18.38 -14.72
N ASN A 289 9.20 18.15 -15.05
CA ASN A 289 8.51 16.91 -14.67
C ASN A 289 7.64 16.28 -15.77
N GLU A 290 7.81 16.68 -17.03
CA GLU A 290 7.04 16.11 -18.15
C GLU A 290 7.44 14.66 -18.45
N PHE A 291 6.49 13.84 -18.90
CA PHE A 291 6.77 12.55 -19.52
C PHE A 291 7.05 12.72 -21.01
N VAL A 292 8.08 12.04 -21.50
CA VAL A 292 8.42 11.94 -22.93
C VAL A 292 8.46 10.47 -23.35
N LEU A 293 8.14 10.21 -24.62
CA LEU A 293 8.26 8.88 -25.21
C LEU A 293 9.74 8.51 -25.33
N ARG A 294 10.07 7.25 -24.99
CA ARG A 294 11.42 6.72 -25.17
C ARG A 294 11.80 6.64 -26.64
N HIS A 295 10.88 6.17 -27.49
CA HIS A 295 11.04 6.11 -28.93
C HIS A 295 9.78 6.57 -29.64
N GLU A 296 9.92 7.16 -30.83
CA GLU A 296 8.75 7.58 -31.61
C GLU A 296 7.94 6.36 -32.10
N SER A 297 8.64 5.27 -32.43
CA SER A 297 8.03 4.01 -32.85
C SER A 297 7.06 3.43 -31.82
N ASP A 298 7.21 3.80 -30.55
CA ASP A 298 6.43 3.25 -29.44
C ASP A 298 5.09 3.97 -29.24
N ARG A 299 4.85 5.10 -29.93
CA ARG A 299 3.67 5.96 -29.70
C ARG A 299 2.36 5.19 -29.71
N THR A 300 2.14 4.38 -30.74
CA THR A 300 0.89 3.59 -30.88
C THR A 300 0.79 2.55 -29.76
N ALA A 301 1.87 1.84 -29.47
CA ALA A 301 1.92 0.83 -28.41
C ALA A 301 1.71 1.43 -27.01
N CYS A 302 2.24 2.64 -26.77
CA CYS A 302 2.04 3.40 -25.54
C CYS A 302 0.55 3.74 -25.35
N HIS A 303 -0.12 4.29 -26.36
CA HIS A 303 -1.54 4.61 -26.27
C HIS A 303 -2.42 3.36 -26.18
N ASP A 304 -2.06 2.26 -26.85
CA ASP A 304 -2.73 0.96 -26.68
C ASP A 304 -2.59 0.39 -25.26
N ALA A 305 -1.41 0.53 -24.65
CA ALA A 305 -1.18 0.16 -23.26
C ALA A 305 -2.00 1.02 -22.29
N GLY A 306 -2.08 2.34 -22.54
CA GLY A 306 -2.94 3.24 -21.79
C GLY A 306 -4.43 2.88 -21.89
N ARG A 307 -4.92 2.56 -23.09
CA ARG A 307 -6.27 2.03 -23.30
C ARG A 307 -6.51 0.70 -22.58
N ARG A 308 -5.50 -0.15 -22.48
CA ARG A 308 -5.59 -1.43 -21.75
C ARG A 308 -5.69 -1.17 -20.24
N LEU A 309 -4.87 -0.27 -19.70
CA LEU A 309 -4.96 0.15 -18.30
C LEU A 309 -6.36 0.70 -17.96
N ALA A 310 -6.89 1.61 -18.78
CA ALA A 310 -8.24 2.15 -18.56
C ALA A 310 -9.33 1.08 -18.56
N ARG A 311 -9.25 0.08 -19.45
CA ARG A 311 -10.16 -1.07 -19.45
C ARG A 311 -10.06 -1.90 -18.17
N GLN A 312 -8.84 -2.20 -17.72
CA GLN A 312 -8.61 -2.94 -16.47
C GLN A 312 -9.15 -2.20 -15.24
N MET A 313 -9.00 -0.88 -15.18
CA MET A 313 -9.60 -0.07 -14.12
C MET A 313 -11.14 -0.06 -14.20
N ALA A 314 -11.70 0.04 -15.41
CA ALA A 314 -13.15 0.06 -15.62
C ALA A 314 -13.83 -1.24 -15.14
N GLU A 315 -13.21 -2.39 -15.40
CA GLU A 315 -13.71 -3.69 -14.94
C GLU A 315 -13.84 -3.78 -13.41
N ALA A 316 -13.00 -3.05 -12.67
CA ALA A 316 -13.02 -3.02 -11.21
C ALA A 316 -13.89 -1.91 -10.59
N ALA A 317 -14.25 -0.88 -11.36
CA ALA A 317 -14.91 0.33 -10.85
C ALA A 317 -16.45 0.21 -10.73
N GLY A 318 -17.05 -0.74 -11.45
CA GLY A 318 -18.50 -0.89 -11.54
C GLY A 318 -19.13 -0.10 -12.69
N PRO A 319 -20.40 -0.36 -13.04
CA PRO A 319 -21.02 0.14 -14.27
C PRO A 319 -21.31 1.65 -14.27
N ASP A 320 -21.39 2.28 -13.09
CA ASP A 320 -21.75 3.68 -12.95
C ASP A 320 -20.54 4.63 -12.98
N VAL A 321 -19.33 4.10 -13.21
CA VAL A 321 -18.09 4.89 -13.27
C VAL A 321 -17.56 4.86 -14.70
N GLN A 322 -17.35 6.04 -15.27
CA GLN A 322 -16.77 6.15 -16.61
C GLN A 322 -15.25 6.26 -16.49
N ILE A 323 -14.52 5.26 -16.95
CA ILE A 323 -13.05 5.32 -17.03
C ILE A 323 -12.62 5.36 -18.49
N CYS A 324 -11.82 6.37 -18.87
CA CYS A 324 -11.30 6.49 -20.22
C CYS A 324 -9.82 6.86 -20.25
N TYR A 325 -9.17 6.53 -21.36
CA TYR A 325 -7.81 6.93 -21.67
C TYR A 325 -7.82 8.15 -22.59
N ILE A 326 -7.02 9.17 -22.25
CA ILE A 326 -6.81 10.38 -23.03
C ILE A 326 -5.43 10.30 -23.68
N GLU A 327 -5.40 10.32 -25.01
CA GLU A 327 -4.15 10.41 -25.75
C GLU A 327 -3.52 11.79 -25.58
N ALA A 328 -2.24 11.81 -25.27
CA ALA A 328 -1.45 13.04 -25.13
C ALA A 328 -0.40 13.12 -26.25
N PRO A 329 -0.15 14.31 -26.82
CA PRO A 329 0.88 14.51 -27.82
C PRO A 329 2.27 14.55 -27.18
N LEU A 330 2.78 13.38 -26.77
CA LEU A 330 4.10 13.25 -26.16
C LEU A 330 5.22 13.52 -27.16
N VAL A 331 6.24 14.28 -26.75
CA VAL A 331 7.49 14.40 -27.50
C VAL A 331 8.30 13.11 -27.33
N SER A 332 9.00 12.68 -28.39
CA SER A 332 9.91 11.53 -28.36
C SER A 332 11.36 11.97 -28.18
N VAL A 333 12.14 11.21 -27.41
CA VAL A 333 13.59 11.41 -27.26
C VAL A 333 14.31 11.34 -28.62
N ASP A 334 13.84 10.52 -29.55
CA ASP A 334 14.47 10.36 -30.88
C ASP A 334 14.40 11.64 -31.73
N HIS A 335 13.31 12.40 -31.61
CA HIS A 335 13.08 13.63 -32.37
C HIS A 335 13.84 14.84 -31.83
N ILE A 336 14.57 14.66 -30.74
CA ILE A 336 15.32 15.71 -30.07
C ILE A 336 16.83 15.54 -30.32
N ARG A 337 17.24 14.45 -30.99
CA ARG A 337 18.63 14.13 -31.36
C ARG A 337 19.08 14.65 -32.72
#